data_AF-A0AAE5Y073-F1
#
_entry.id   AF-A0AAE5Y073-F1
#
_cell.length_a   1.000
_cell.length_b   1.000
_cell.length_c   1.000
_cell.angle_alpha   90.00
_cell.angle_beta   90.00
_cell.angle_gamma   90.00
#
_symmetry.space_group_name_H-M   'P 1'
#
loop_
_entity.id
_entity.type
_entity.pdbx_description
1 polymer ?
#
loop_
_entity_poly.entity_id
_entity_poly.type
_entity_poly.pdbx_seq_one_letter_code
_entity_poly.pdbx_strand_id
1 'polypeptide(L)'
;MAIERFTWQIEKGATGDIKQRTRSKQLGDGYEQLVSDGINNEQQSWPVTHTGSSERIKEIITFLRRHKGAKAFLWTPPLGELGLYKCTGFQPSHKGGSVYTLTATFEQTFHP
;
A
#
# COMPACT_ATOMS: atom_id res chain seq x y z
N MET A 1 -1.69 -0.85 21.85
CA MET A 1 -2.03 0.42 21.17
C MET A 1 -2.85 0.08 19.94
N ALA A 2 -3.92 0.81 19.64
CA ALA A 2 -4.71 0.56 18.43
C ALA A 2 -3.91 1.00 17.20
N ILE A 3 -3.87 0.17 16.17
CA ILE A 3 -3.24 0.51 14.88
C ILE A 3 -4.17 1.50 14.18
N GLU A 4 -3.63 2.64 13.76
CA GLU A 4 -4.44 3.66 13.08
C GLU A 4 -4.91 3.15 11.72
N ARG A 5 -6.10 3.58 11.27
CA ARG A 5 -6.69 3.18 10.00
C ARG A 5 -6.70 4.34 9.01
N PHE A 6 -6.26 4.08 7.78
CA PHE A 6 -6.43 4.98 6.67
C PHE A 6 -7.86 4.87 6.12
N THR A 7 -8.66 5.93 6.26
CA THR A 7 -10.08 5.95 5.87
C THR A 7 -10.39 6.93 4.73
N TRP A 8 -9.39 7.68 4.26
CA TRP A 8 -9.56 8.62 3.16
C TRP A 8 -9.83 7.88 1.84
N GLN A 9 -10.79 8.37 1.06
CA GLN A 9 -11.10 7.81 -0.26
C GLN A 9 -9.93 8.05 -1.20
N ILE A 10 -9.55 7.05 -1.98
CA ILE A 10 -8.50 7.19 -3.00
C ILE A 10 -9.13 7.56 -4.35
N GLU A 11 -8.36 8.15 -5.25
CA GLU A 11 -8.80 8.38 -6.62
C GLU A 11 -9.03 7.06 -7.37
N LYS A 12 -9.92 7.10 -8.37
CA LYS A 12 -10.19 5.96 -9.25
C LYS A 12 -8.95 5.62 -10.07
N GLY A 13 -8.77 4.33 -10.36
CA GLY A 13 -7.70 3.86 -11.25
C GLY A 13 -6.36 3.57 -10.57
N ALA A 14 -6.33 3.46 -9.23
CA ALA A 14 -5.18 2.88 -8.55
C ALA A 14 -5.01 1.42 -8.99
N THR A 15 -3.84 1.10 -9.56
CA THR A 15 -3.48 -0.26 -9.98
C THR A 15 -2.52 -0.85 -8.98
N GLY A 16 -2.93 -1.90 -8.27
CA GLY A 16 -2.08 -2.64 -7.36
C GLY A 16 -1.16 -3.60 -8.10
N ASP A 17 0.11 -3.63 -7.71
CA ASP A 17 1.07 -4.68 -8.06
C ASP A 17 1.03 -5.75 -6.97
N ILE A 18 0.50 -6.92 -7.30
CA ILE A 18 0.38 -8.07 -6.38
C ILE A 18 1.37 -9.14 -6.83
N LYS A 19 2.34 -9.44 -5.97
CA LYS A 19 3.38 -10.45 -6.24
C LYS A 19 3.26 -11.59 -5.25
N GLN A 20 3.05 -12.79 -5.78
CA GLN A 20 3.07 -14.02 -5.01
C GLN A 20 4.44 -14.68 -5.14
N ARG A 21 5.11 -14.88 -4.01
CA ARG A 21 6.41 -15.54 -3.94
C ARG A 21 6.18 -17.04 -3.92
N THR A 22 6.76 -17.72 -4.90
CA THR A 22 6.74 -19.18 -5.02
C THR A 22 8.16 -19.68 -5.15
N ARG A 23 8.46 -20.84 -4.57
CA ARG A 23 9.66 -21.60 -4.86
C ARG A 23 9.29 -22.71 -5.84
N SER A 24 10.05 -22.80 -6.92
CA SER A 24 9.90 -23.90 -7.87
C SER A 24 11.16 -24.75 -7.92
N LYS A 25 10.99 -26.05 -8.14
CA LYS A 25 12.08 -27.00 -8.36
C LYS A 25 11.72 -27.90 -9.53
N GLN A 26 12.52 -27.82 -10.58
CA GLN A 26 12.41 -28.68 -11.75
C GLN A 26 12.96 -30.07 -11.42
N LEU A 27 12.20 -31.09 -11.77
CA LEU A 27 12.55 -32.50 -11.65
C LEU A 27 13.02 -33.00 -13.02
N GLY A 28 13.94 -33.97 -13.02
CA GLY A 28 14.66 -34.40 -14.24
C GLY A 28 13.79 -35.09 -15.29
N ASP A 29 12.54 -35.39 -14.97
CA ASP A 29 11.51 -35.99 -15.81
C ASP A 29 10.53 -34.96 -16.41
N GLY A 30 10.84 -33.67 -16.28
CA GLY A 30 10.05 -32.58 -16.87
C GLY A 30 8.90 -32.10 -15.98
N TYR A 31 8.77 -32.63 -14.77
CA TYR A 31 7.83 -32.12 -13.76
C TYR A 31 8.42 -30.96 -12.98
N GLU A 32 7.55 -30.06 -12.52
CA GLU A 32 7.92 -28.97 -11.61
C GLU A 32 7.15 -29.09 -10.31
N GLN A 33 7.87 -29.05 -9.18
CA GLN A 33 7.26 -28.85 -7.88
C GLN A 33 7.21 -27.35 -7.58
N LEU A 34 6.01 -26.81 -7.37
CA LEU A 34 5.78 -25.42 -6.97
C LEU A 34 5.23 -25.37 -5.55
N VAL A 35 5.83 -24.53 -4.69
CA VAL A 35 5.40 -24.34 -3.29
C VAL A 35 5.37 -22.85 -2.97
N SER A 36 4.40 -22.40 -2.17
CA SER A 36 4.35 -21.02 -1.67
C SER A 36 5.55 -20.71 -0.76
N ASP A 37 6.15 -19.53 -0.94
CA ASP A 37 7.30 -19.08 -0.15
C ASP A 37 6.84 -18.43 1.17
N GLY A 38 6.68 -19.24 2.21
CA GLY A 38 6.35 -18.79 3.56
C GLY A 38 4.85 -18.56 3.82
N ILE A 39 4.52 -18.14 5.06
CA ILE A 39 3.14 -17.90 5.52
C ILE A 39 2.52 -16.67 4.83
N ASN A 40 3.33 -15.62 4.63
CA ASN A 40 2.94 -14.40 3.92
C ASN A 40 3.64 -14.37 2.56
N ASN A 41 3.17 -15.20 1.63
CA ASN A 41 3.78 -15.31 0.30
C ASN A 41 3.32 -14.21 -0.66
N GLU A 42 2.25 -13.48 -0.34
CA GLU A 42 1.75 -12.38 -1.16
C GLU A 42 2.25 -11.03 -0.63
N GLN A 43 2.73 -10.19 -1.55
CA GLN A 43 3.12 -8.82 -1.27
C GLN A 43 2.44 -7.88 -2.27
N GLN A 44 1.73 -6.89 -1.73
CA GLN A 44 1.01 -5.91 -2.53
C GLN A 44 1.66 -4.53 -2.44
N SER A 45 1.70 -3.81 -3.55
CA SER A 45 2.10 -2.40 -3.63
C SER A 45 1.06 -1.59 -4.39
N TRP A 46 0.58 -0.50 -3.81
CA TRP A 46 -0.50 0.30 -4.37
C TRP A 46 -0.08 1.78 -4.48
N PRO A 47 0.04 2.33 -5.71
CA PRO A 47 0.15 3.77 -5.91
C PRO A 47 -1.22 4.40 -5.67
N VAL A 48 -1.35 5.06 -4.53
CA VAL A 48 -2.56 5.75 -4.09
C VAL A 48 -2.43 7.23 -4.35
N THR A 49 -3.41 7.78 -5.05
CA THR A 49 -3.52 9.23 -5.25
C THR A 49 -4.76 9.76 -4.55
N HIS A 50 -4.64 10.93 -3.94
CA HIS A 50 -5.74 11.66 -3.34
C HIS A 50 -5.73 13.11 -3.83
N THR A 51 -6.86 13.61 -4.33
CA THR A 51 -7.01 15.03 -4.69
C THR A 51 -8.08 15.66 -3.83
N GLY A 52 -7.80 16.85 -3.28
CA GLY A 52 -8.73 17.54 -2.40
C GLY A 52 -8.27 18.94 -2.02
N SER A 53 -8.94 19.52 -1.01
CA SER A 53 -8.57 20.81 -0.44
C SER A 53 -7.22 20.75 0.27
N SER A 54 -6.58 21.91 0.43
CA SER A 54 -5.30 22.01 1.16
C SER A 54 -5.37 21.45 2.59
N GLU A 55 -6.50 21.64 3.28
CA GLU A 55 -6.72 21.16 4.64
C GLU A 55 -6.76 19.64 4.67
N ARG A 56 -7.53 19.02 3.75
CA ARG A 56 -7.66 17.57 3.67
C ARG A 56 -6.34 16.89 3.34
N ILE A 57 -5.57 17.47 2.43
CA ILE A 57 -4.25 16.94 2.04
C ILE A 57 -3.25 17.08 3.21
N LYS A 58 -3.30 18.17 3.98
CA LYS A 58 -2.47 18.34 5.19
C LYS A 58 -2.80 17.31 6.27
N GLU A 59 -4.08 16.94 6.45
CA GLU A 59 -4.46 15.85 7.36
C GLU A 59 -3.80 14.53 6.97
N ILE A 60 -3.86 14.16 5.69
CA ILE A 60 -3.26 12.92 5.18
C ILE A 60 -1.74 12.96 5.33
N ILE A 61 -1.10 14.09 4.99
CA ILE A 61 0.35 14.25 5.18
C ILE A 61 0.72 14.09 6.66
N THR A 62 -0.08 14.67 7.57
CA THR A 62 0.15 14.55 9.01
C THR A 62 0.04 13.10 9.46
N PHE A 63 -0.98 12.38 8.99
CA PHE A 63 -1.15 10.95 9.22
C PHE A 63 0.10 10.17 8.77
N LEU A 64 0.53 10.33 7.51
CA LEU A 64 1.70 9.64 6.97
C LEU A 64 2.98 10.00 7.74
N ARG A 65 3.16 11.26 8.13
CA ARG A 65 4.30 11.72 8.94
C ARG A 65 4.33 11.11 10.34
N ARG A 66 3.18 10.90 11.00
CA ARG A 66 3.13 10.20 12.31
C ARG A 66 3.65 8.76 12.24
N HIS A 67 3.51 8.13 11.07
CA HIS A 67 3.93 6.76 10.82
C HIS A 67 5.42 6.65 10.46
N LYS A 68 6.07 7.77 10.11
CA LYS A 68 7.52 7.87 9.87
C LYS A 68 8.08 6.83 8.89
N GLY A 69 7.28 6.37 7.94
CA GLY A 69 7.66 5.36 6.94
C GLY A 69 7.82 3.92 7.44
N ALA A 70 7.95 3.70 8.76
CA ALA A 70 8.20 2.38 9.34
C ALA A 70 6.98 1.80 10.08
N LYS A 71 6.08 2.64 10.59
CA LYS A 71 4.88 2.16 11.28
C LYS A 71 3.82 1.76 10.27
N ALA A 72 3.30 0.55 10.41
CA ALA A 72 2.16 0.10 9.63
C ALA A 72 0.87 0.77 10.11
N PHE A 73 -0.05 0.95 9.19
CA PHE A 73 -1.44 1.33 9.43
C PHE A 73 -2.39 0.36 8.73
N LEU A 74 -3.62 0.32 9.20
CA LEU A 74 -4.66 -0.48 8.60
C LEU A 74 -5.20 0.21 7.34
N TRP A 75 -5.25 -0.51 6.23
CA TRP A 75 -5.83 -0.02 4.99
C TRP A 75 -6.50 -1.16 4.23
N THR A 76 -7.56 -0.82 3.49
CA THR A 76 -8.28 -1.77 2.64
C THR A 76 -8.06 -1.34 1.20
N PRO A 77 -7.28 -2.08 0.40
CA PRO A 77 -7.11 -1.77 -1.02
C PRO A 77 -8.42 -2.04 -1.79
N PRO A 78 -8.56 -1.48 -3.00
CA PRO A 78 -9.65 -1.85 -3.91
C PRO A 78 -9.68 -3.37 -4.12
N LEU A 79 -10.85 -4.00 -3.92
CA LEU A 79 -11.07 -5.44 -4.07
C LEU A 79 -10.30 -6.37 -3.11
N GLY A 80 -9.56 -5.82 -2.14
CA GLY A 80 -8.87 -6.65 -1.13
C GLY A 80 -9.49 -6.52 0.25
N GLU A 81 -8.84 -7.18 1.21
CA GLU A 81 -9.26 -7.20 2.61
C GLU A 81 -8.48 -6.18 3.46
N LEU A 82 -8.93 -5.98 4.70
CA LEU A 82 -8.23 -5.12 5.64
C LEU A 82 -6.84 -5.70 5.95
N GLY A 83 -5.80 -4.97 5.55
CA GLY A 83 -4.41 -5.37 5.75
C GLY A 83 -3.57 -4.29 6.41
N LEU A 84 -2.33 -4.65 6.73
CA LEU A 84 -1.32 -3.73 7.24
C LEU A 84 -0.46 -3.21 6.08
N TYR A 85 -0.37 -1.89 5.99
CA TYR A 85 0.38 -1.20 4.96
C TYR A 85 1.30 -0.15 5.59
N LYS A 86 2.43 0.08 4.95
CA LYS A 86 3.34 1.18 5.26
C LYS A 86 3.50 2.08 4.04
N CYS A 87 3.90 3.32 4.27
CA CYS A 87 4.13 4.29 3.21
C CYS A 87 5.49 4.93 3.40
N THR A 88 6.46 4.58 2.56
CA THR A 88 7.85 5.04 2.65
C THR A 88 8.06 6.42 2.01
N GLY A 89 7.19 6.83 1.08
CA GLY A 89 7.28 8.12 0.40
C GLY A 89 5.94 8.64 -0.09
N PHE A 90 5.81 9.96 -0.16
CA PHE A 90 4.64 10.65 -0.69
C PHE A 90 5.04 11.96 -1.40
N GLN A 91 4.28 12.34 -2.42
CA GLN A 91 4.55 13.44 -3.33
C GLN A 91 3.32 14.36 -3.41
N PRO A 92 3.31 15.50 -2.71
CA PRO A 92 2.28 16.52 -2.87
C PRO A 92 2.51 17.33 -4.16
N SER A 93 1.44 17.64 -4.87
CA SER A 93 1.41 18.42 -6.11
C SER A 93 0.28 19.45 -6.03
N HIS A 94 0.57 20.70 -6.40
CA HIS A 94 -0.44 21.75 -6.49
C HIS A 94 -1.11 21.71 -7.87
N LYS A 95 -2.44 21.60 -7.90
CA LYS A 95 -3.21 21.52 -9.16
C LYS A 95 -3.83 22.86 -9.58
N GLY A 96 -3.54 23.93 -8.86
CA GLY A 96 -4.14 25.26 -9.08
C GLY A 96 -5.26 25.57 -8.09
N GLY A 97 -5.44 26.86 -7.78
CA GLY A 97 -6.40 27.33 -6.78
C GLY A 97 -6.17 26.68 -5.40
N SER A 98 -7.25 26.23 -4.76
CA SER A 98 -7.22 25.55 -3.46
C SER A 98 -7.12 24.02 -3.54
N VAL A 99 -6.79 23.48 -4.71
CA VAL A 99 -6.78 22.03 -4.98
C VAL A 99 -5.35 21.49 -4.99
N TYR A 100 -5.14 20.42 -4.24
CA TYR A 100 -3.88 19.72 -4.11
C TYR A 100 -4.09 18.23 -4.35
N THR A 101 -3.10 17.61 -4.97
CA THR A 101 -3.01 16.16 -5.16
C THR A 101 -1.87 15.61 -4.31
N LEU A 102 -2.05 14.44 -3.72
CA LEU A 102 -1.05 13.71 -2.97
C LEU A 102 -0.96 12.31 -3.54
N THR A 103 0.21 11.94 -4.05
CA THR A 103 0.49 10.57 -4.48
C THR A 103 1.39 9.89 -3.44
N ALA A 104 1.06 8.67 -3.05
CA ALA A 104 1.79 7.88 -2.07
C ALA A 104 1.76 6.40 -2.46
N THR A 105 2.82 5.65 -2.15
CA THR A 105 2.85 4.21 -2.43
C THR A 105 2.67 3.43 -1.14
N PHE A 106 1.62 2.62 -1.07
CA PHE A 106 1.31 1.78 0.07
C PHE A 106 1.82 0.36 -0.17
N GLU A 107 2.78 -0.04 0.65
CA GLU A 107 3.41 -1.35 0.58
C GLU A 107 2.87 -2.22 1.71
N GLN A 108 2.37 -3.41 1.37
CA GLN A 108 1.89 -4.37 2.36
C GLN A 108 3.04 -4.81 3.26
N THR A 109 2.77 -4.86 4.55
CA THR A 109 3.75 -5.28 5.55
C THR A 109 3.07 -6.17 6.58
N PHE A 110 3.84 -7.04 7.21
CA PHE A 110 3.36 -7.98 8.20
C PHE A 110 4.15 -7.74 9.48
N HIS A 111 3.45 -7.65 10.61
CA HIS A 111 4.10 -7.67 11.92
C HIS A 111 4.22 -9.14 12.39
N PRO A 112 5.37 -9.53 12.99
CA PRO A 112 5.51 -10.83 13.63
C PRO A 112 4.59 -10.98 14.85
#